data_AF-A0A2W7NIX4-F1
#
_entry.id   AF-A0A2W7NIX4-F1
#
_cell.length_a   1.000
_cell.length_b   1.000
_cell.length_c   1.000
_cell.angle_alpha   90.00
_cell.angle_beta   90.00
_cell.angle_gamma   90.00
#
_symmetry.space_group_name_H-M   'P 1'
#
loop_
_entity.id
_entity.type
_entity.pdbx_description
1 polymer ?
#
loop_
_entity_poly.entity_id
_entity_poly.type
_entity_poly.pdbx_seq_one_letter_code
_entity_poly.pdbx_strand_id
1 'polypeptide(L)'
;MQKQILATEPIHRRAEILRDTCYKVLENEHYTRKLEPDEVVECKTELYQKDMEVEDLKAQLKDATAVLRKKIKELNERRSELIRTIQFESVSQRGTVFLMDEQESNLMFIYDVNGYCVGTRPLLPEEKQTSILTIKRNGTDY
;
A
#
# COMPACT_ATOMS: atom_id res chain seq x y z
N MET A 1 40.01 45.66 -8.46
CA MET A 1 39.16 46.83 -8.76
C MET A 1 38.37 47.20 -7.52
N GLN A 2 38.30 48.49 -7.18
CA GLN A 2 37.50 48.98 -6.06
C GLN A 2 36.02 48.71 -6.36
N LYS A 3 35.34 47.94 -5.50
CA LYS A 3 33.97 47.43 -5.73
C LYS A 3 32.87 48.47 -5.53
N GLN A 4 33.21 49.66 -5.01
CA GLN A 4 32.25 50.71 -4.68
C GLN A 4 32.88 52.09 -4.88
N ILE A 5 32.17 52.98 -5.58
CA ILE A 5 32.51 54.40 -5.72
C ILE A 5 31.73 55.24 -4.69
N LEU A 6 32.22 56.45 -4.39
CA LEU A 6 31.60 57.39 -3.43
C LEU A 6 31.47 56.83 -2.00
N ALA A 7 32.39 55.93 -1.60
CA ALA A 7 32.33 55.27 -0.29
C ALA A 7 32.43 56.24 0.90
N THR A 8 33.06 57.40 0.73
CA THR A 8 33.19 58.45 1.76
C THR A 8 31.99 59.38 1.86
N GLU A 9 31.11 59.39 0.86
CA GLU A 9 29.92 60.26 0.86
C GLU A 9 28.75 59.61 1.64
N PRO A 10 27.89 60.41 2.28
CA PRO A 10 26.66 59.93 2.90
C PRO A 10 25.71 59.26 1.88
N ILE A 11 24.98 58.23 2.30
CA ILE A 11 24.07 57.45 1.44
C ILE A 11 23.10 58.35 0.64
N HIS A 12 22.48 59.34 1.29
CA HIS A 12 21.53 60.26 0.64
C HIS A 12 22.19 61.06 -0.50
N ARG A 13 23.45 61.47 -0.34
CA ARG A 13 24.19 62.26 -1.30
C ARG A 13 24.73 61.41 -2.47
N ARG A 14 25.01 60.12 -2.24
CA ARG A 14 25.49 59.21 -3.29
C ARG A 14 24.51 59.14 -4.46
N ALA A 15 23.22 59.06 -4.17
CA ALA A 15 22.18 58.96 -5.20
C ALA A 15 22.09 60.22 -6.07
N GLU A 16 22.22 61.41 -5.47
CA GLU A 16 22.25 62.69 -6.18
C GLU A 16 23.47 62.78 -7.10
N ILE A 17 24.67 62.51 -6.56
CA ILE A 17 25.92 62.53 -7.35
C ILE A 17 25.87 61.52 -8.50
N LEU A 18 25.36 60.31 -8.27
CA LEU A 18 25.21 59.31 -9.33
C LEU A 18 24.25 59.78 -10.42
N ARG A 19 23.13 60.41 -10.05
CA ARG A 19 22.15 60.94 -11.02
C ARG A 19 22.76 62.06 -11.88
N ASP A 20 23.49 62.99 -11.27
CA ASP A 20 24.08 64.14 -11.97
C ASP A 20 25.28 63.75 -12.86
N THR A 21 26.00 62.69 -12.50
CA THR A 21 27.20 62.23 -13.24
C THR A 21 26.92 61.10 -14.24
N CYS A 22 25.78 60.41 -14.15
CA CYS A 22 25.51 59.27 -15.02
C CYS A 22 25.21 59.70 -16.46
N TYR A 23 25.53 58.81 -17.41
CA TYR A 23 25.19 58.99 -18.81
C TYR A 23 23.68 58.86 -19.08
N LYS A 24 23.02 57.92 -18.38
CA LYS A 24 21.58 57.65 -18.51
C LYS A 24 21.08 56.94 -17.25
N VAL A 25 19.90 57.34 -16.77
CA VAL A 25 19.15 56.60 -15.75
C VAL A 25 18.24 55.60 -16.46
N LEU A 26 18.28 54.34 -16.01
CA LEU A 26 17.34 53.30 -16.43
C LEU A 26 16.48 52.92 -15.24
N GLU A 27 15.17 53.12 -15.38
CA GLU A 27 14.20 52.77 -14.35
C GLU A 27 13.66 51.36 -14.58
N ASN A 28 13.37 50.63 -13.49
CA ASN A 28 12.83 49.26 -13.52
C ASN A 28 13.70 48.22 -14.23
N GLU A 29 15.01 48.44 -14.31
CA GLU A 29 15.93 47.44 -14.83
C GLU A 29 16.08 46.26 -13.88
N HIS A 30 16.13 45.06 -14.46
CA HIS A 30 16.44 43.85 -13.73
C HIS A 30 17.94 43.71 -13.55
N TYR A 31 18.40 43.69 -12.30
CA TYR A 31 19.79 43.41 -11.97
C TYR A 31 19.89 42.44 -10.78
N THR A 32 21.04 41.81 -10.65
CA THR A 32 21.36 40.96 -9.52
C THR A 32 22.40 41.65 -8.64
N ARG A 33 22.12 41.73 -7.34
CA ARG A 33 23.07 42.17 -6.33
C ARG A 33 23.71 40.95 -5.67
N LYS A 34 24.98 41.05 -5.31
CA LYS A 34 25.62 40.06 -4.44
C LYS A 34 25.07 40.21 -3.02
N LEU A 35 24.73 39.08 -2.41
CA LEU A 35 24.37 39.04 -1.00
C LEU A 35 25.60 39.30 -0.14
N GLU A 36 25.38 40.02 0.96
CA GLU A 36 26.37 40.11 2.03
C GLU A 36 26.43 38.78 2.80
N PRO A 37 27.55 38.47 3.49
CA PRO A 37 27.71 37.20 4.19
C PRO A 37 26.56 36.87 5.16
N ASP A 38 26.04 37.87 5.87
CA ASP A 38 24.94 37.69 6.82
C ASP A 38 23.62 37.35 6.11
N GLU A 39 23.32 38.01 4.98
CA GLU A 39 22.14 37.70 4.15
C GLU A 39 22.22 36.27 3.59
N VAL A 40 23.43 35.79 3.24
CA VAL A 40 23.63 34.40 2.80
C VAL A 40 23.34 33.42 3.94
N VAL A 41 23.71 33.75 5.17
CA VAL A 41 23.43 32.92 6.35
C VAL A 41 21.92 32.87 6.60
N GLU A 42 21.23 34.01 6.56
CA GLU A 42 19.77 34.09 6.71
C GLU A 42 19.05 33.23 5.67
N CYS A 43 19.40 33.35 4.39
CA CYS A 43 18.82 32.52 3.33
C CYS A 43 19.06 31.01 3.56
N LYS A 44 20.24 30.62 4.06
CA LYS A 44 20.53 29.22 4.38
C LYS A 44 19.71 28.72 5.56
N THR A 45 19.52 29.55 6.58
CA THR A 45 18.71 29.22 7.75
C THR A 45 17.24 29.06 7.36
N GLU A 46 16.71 29.97 6.55
CA GLU A 46 15.35 29.88 6.03
C GLU A 46 15.16 28.62 5.18
N LEU A 47 16.10 28.34 4.26
CA LEU A 47 16.09 27.13 3.44
C LEU A 47 16.04 25.88 4.31
N TYR A 48 16.90 25.79 5.33
CA TYR A 48 16.94 24.64 6.23
C TYR A 48 15.61 24.43 6.98
N GLN A 49 14.99 25.51 7.45
CA GLN A 49 13.68 25.44 8.11
C GLN A 49 12.60 24.94 7.15
N LYS A 50 12.62 25.41 5.90
CA LYS A 50 11.66 24.98 4.87
C LYS A 50 11.87 23.53 4.48
N ASP A 51 13.11 23.07 4.38
CA ASP A 51 13.43 21.67 4.11
C ASP A 51 12.92 20.75 5.24
N MET A 52 13.10 21.14 6.50
CA MET A 52 12.55 20.40 7.63
C MET A 52 11.02 20.30 7.56
N GLU A 53 10.34 21.42 7.32
CA GLU A 53 8.87 21.47 7.18
C GLU A 53 8.39 20.55 6.05
N VAL A 54 9.10 20.53 4.92
CA VAL A 54 8.81 19.66 3.78
C VAL A 54 8.97 18.19 4.15
N GLU A 55 10.03 17.81 4.85
CA GLU A 55 10.27 16.42 5.24
C GLU A 55 9.23 15.93 6.27
N ASP A 56 8.84 16.77 7.23
CA ASP A 56 7.76 16.46 8.17
C ASP A 56 6.42 16.22 7.46
N LEU A 57 6.08 17.08 6.49
CA LEU A 57 4.87 16.92 5.68
C LEU A 57 4.90 15.65 4.82
N LYS A 58 6.07 15.30 4.24
CA LYS A 58 6.24 14.04 3.50
C LYS A 58 6.05 12.83 4.40
N ALA A 59 6.56 12.85 5.62
CA ALA A 59 6.38 11.77 6.59
C ALA A 59 4.90 11.59 6.94
N GLN A 60 4.20 12.68 7.25
CA GLN A 60 2.76 12.64 7.55
C GLN A 60 1.94 12.12 6.36
N LEU A 61 2.26 12.54 5.14
CA LEU A 61 1.60 12.05 3.92
C LEU A 61 1.82 10.54 3.74
N LYS A 62 3.02 10.04 3.99
CA LYS A 62 3.34 8.62 3.91
C LYS A 62 2.51 7.81 4.90
N ASP A 63 2.38 8.28 6.14
CA ASP A 63 1.60 7.58 7.16
C ASP A 63 0.10 7.59 6.85
N ALA A 64 -0.44 8.75 6.45
CA ALA A 64 -1.84 8.87 6.04
C ALA A 64 -2.17 7.96 4.85
N THR A 65 -1.31 7.94 3.83
CA THR A 65 -1.51 7.07 2.66
C THR A 65 -1.38 5.59 3.01
N ALA A 66 -0.53 5.21 3.96
CA ALA A 66 -0.44 3.83 4.44
C ALA A 66 -1.76 3.36 5.10
N VAL A 67 -2.35 4.21 5.96
CA VAL A 67 -3.64 3.92 6.59
C VAL A 67 -4.76 3.75 5.55
N LEU A 68 -4.83 4.67 4.57
CA LEU A 68 -5.82 4.59 3.50
C LEU A 68 -5.63 3.36 2.62
N ARG A 69 -4.38 3.01 2.26
CA ARG A 69 -4.06 1.79 1.50
C ARG A 69 -4.50 0.53 2.23
N LYS A 70 -4.31 0.46 3.55
CA LYS A 70 -4.78 -0.67 4.36
C LYS A 70 -6.31 -0.80 4.30
N LYS A 71 -7.05 0.29 4.52
CA LYS A 71 -8.52 0.29 4.42
C LYS A 71 -9.02 -0.12 3.04
N ILE A 72 -8.40 0.40 1.98
CA ILE A 72 -8.74 0.04 0.59
C ILE A 72 -8.49 -1.45 0.35
N LYS A 73 -7.40 -2.01 0.87
CA LYS A 73 -7.09 -3.44 0.74
C LYS A 73 -8.16 -4.29 1.42
N GLU A 74 -8.50 -4.00 2.68
CA GLU A 74 -9.55 -4.71 3.44
C GLU A 74 -10.90 -4.67 2.71
N LEU A 75 -11.30 -3.50 2.19
CA LEU A 75 -12.53 -3.35 1.41
C LEU A 75 -12.49 -4.13 0.10
N ASN A 76 -11.35 -4.16 -0.60
CA ASN A 76 -11.21 -4.92 -1.84
C ASN A 76 -11.24 -6.43 -1.62
N GLU A 77 -10.64 -6.91 -0.53
CA GLU A 77 -10.72 -8.32 -0.13
C GLU A 77 -12.18 -8.69 0.13
N ARG A 78 -12.89 -7.91 0.95
CA ARG A 78 -14.32 -8.14 1.22
C ARG A 78 -15.18 -8.05 -0.04
N ARG A 79 -14.92 -7.08 -0.90
CA ARG A 79 -15.62 -6.94 -2.19
C ARG A 79 -15.41 -8.17 -3.07
N SER A 80 -14.19 -8.70 -3.10
CA SER A 80 -13.86 -9.88 -3.92
C SER A 80 -14.55 -11.14 -3.40
N GLU A 81 -14.63 -11.31 -2.07
CA GLU A 81 -15.42 -12.38 -1.46
C GLU A 81 -16.90 -12.29 -1.86
N LEU A 82 -17.49 -11.10 -1.74
CA LEU A 82 -18.91 -10.88 -2.10
C LEU A 82 -19.17 -11.19 -3.58
N ILE A 83 -18.29 -10.76 -4.49
CA ILE A 83 -18.40 -11.08 -5.92
C ILE A 83 -18.42 -12.59 -6.13
N ARG A 84 -17.53 -13.35 -5.45
CA ARG A 84 -17.52 -14.82 -5.54
C ARG A 84 -18.80 -15.43 -5.01
N THR A 85 -19.28 -14.96 -3.84
CA THR A 85 -20.53 -15.46 -3.26
C THR A 85 -21.72 -15.23 -4.20
N ILE A 86 -21.79 -14.08 -4.85
CA ILE A 86 -22.84 -13.78 -5.83
C ILE A 86 -22.67 -14.66 -7.08
N GLN A 87 -21.45 -14.78 -7.61
CA GLN A 87 -21.18 -15.54 -8.84
C GLN A 87 -21.51 -17.03 -8.71
N PHE A 88 -21.23 -17.62 -7.56
CA PHE A 88 -21.44 -19.05 -7.31
C PHE A 88 -22.70 -19.35 -6.50
N GLU A 89 -23.51 -18.33 -6.20
CA GLU A 89 -24.71 -18.41 -5.33
C GLU A 89 -24.46 -19.21 -4.04
N SER A 90 -23.23 -19.19 -3.53
CA SER A 90 -22.78 -20.06 -2.44
C SER A 90 -21.82 -19.33 -1.51
N VAL A 91 -21.90 -19.68 -0.23
CA VAL A 91 -21.05 -19.11 0.83
C VAL A 91 -20.02 -20.15 1.22
N SER A 92 -18.74 -19.76 1.22
CA SER A 92 -17.70 -20.61 1.79
C SER A 92 -17.84 -20.60 3.31
N GLN A 93 -18.43 -21.65 3.87
CA GLN A 93 -18.50 -21.89 5.30
C GLN A 93 -17.50 -22.97 5.70
N ARG A 94 -16.88 -22.79 6.87
CA ARG A 94 -16.18 -23.86 7.57
C ARG A 94 -17.12 -24.40 8.64
N GLY A 95 -17.30 -25.71 8.65
CA GLY A 95 -18.16 -26.39 9.60
C GLY A 95 -17.85 -27.87 9.63
N THR A 96 -18.50 -28.59 10.55
CA THR A 96 -18.47 -30.05 10.56
C THR A 96 -19.22 -30.55 9.35
N VAL A 97 -18.58 -31.45 8.60
CA VAL A 97 -19.21 -32.20 7.52
C VAL A 97 -19.30 -33.68 7.92
N PHE A 98 -20.35 -34.35 7.46
CA PHE A 98 -20.61 -35.75 7.73
C PHE A 98 -20.38 -36.54 6.44
N LEU A 99 -19.56 -37.57 6.53
CA LEU A 99 -19.19 -38.44 5.41
C LEU A 99 -20.05 -39.71 5.48
N MET A 100 -20.81 -39.98 4.42
CA MET A 100 -21.63 -41.18 4.28
C MET A 100 -21.16 -41.98 3.07
N ASP A 101 -20.69 -43.20 3.30
CA ASP A 101 -20.19 -44.08 2.26
C ASP A 101 -21.34 -44.83 1.55
N GLU A 102 -21.35 -44.78 0.22
CA GLU A 102 -22.23 -45.57 -0.62
C GLU A 102 -21.41 -46.61 -1.38
N GLN A 103 -21.28 -47.79 -0.77
CA GLN A 103 -20.39 -48.86 -1.22
C GLN A 103 -20.78 -49.41 -2.61
N GLU A 104 -22.08 -49.42 -2.96
CA GLU A 104 -22.53 -49.94 -4.26
C GLU A 104 -22.11 -49.04 -5.43
N SER A 105 -22.24 -47.72 -5.26
CA SER A 105 -21.87 -46.74 -6.28
C SER A 105 -20.40 -46.28 -6.18
N ASN A 106 -19.68 -46.74 -5.16
CA ASN A 106 -18.30 -46.40 -4.88
C ASN A 106 -18.07 -44.88 -4.69
N LEU A 107 -19.05 -44.20 -4.09
CA LEU A 107 -19.05 -42.77 -3.80
C LEU A 107 -19.13 -42.50 -2.30
N MET A 108 -18.54 -41.39 -1.89
CA MET A 108 -18.67 -40.78 -0.57
C MET A 108 -19.47 -39.49 -0.72
N PHE A 109 -20.61 -39.42 -0.04
CA PHE A 109 -21.43 -38.22 0.04
C PHE A 109 -21.01 -37.38 1.25
N ILE A 110 -20.90 -36.07 1.05
CA ILE A 110 -20.49 -35.11 2.07
C ILE A 110 -21.70 -34.24 2.41
N TYR A 111 -22.15 -34.31 3.66
CA TYR A 111 -23.32 -33.56 4.15
C TYR A 111 -22.91 -32.47 5.13
N ASP A 112 -23.64 -31.36 5.13
CA ASP A 112 -23.54 -30.34 6.17
C ASP A 112 -24.34 -30.73 7.44
N VAL A 113 -24.30 -29.87 8.46
CA VAL A 113 -25.05 -30.06 9.73
C VAL A 113 -26.57 -30.06 9.56
N ASN A 114 -27.09 -29.55 8.45
CA ASN A 114 -28.52 -29.52 8.15
C ASN A 114 -28.95 -30.74 7.30
N GLY A 115 -28.01 -31.58 6.88
CA GLY A 115 -28.28 -32.74 6.03
C GLY A 115 -28.33 -32.44 4.54
N TYR A 116 -27.87 -31.28 4.07
CA TYR A 116 -27.74 -31.00 2.64
C TYR A 116 -26.44 -31.61 2.09
N CYS A 117 -26.53 -32.27 0.93
CA CYS A 117 -25.35 -32.80 0.25
C CYS A 117 -24.56 -31.63 -0.37
N VAL A 118 -23.36 -31.39 0.16
CA VAL A 118 -22.47 -30.30 -0.25
C VAL A 118 -21.33 -30.76 -1.16
N GLY A 119 -21.21 -32.08 -1.40
CA GLY A 119 -20.22 -32.61 -2.31
C GLY A 119 -20.24 -34.13 -2.40
N THR A 120 -19.59 -34.64 -3.44
CA THR A 120 -19.41 -36.07 -3.69
C THR A 120 -18.01 -36.33 -4.19
N ARG A 121 -17.40 -37.44 -3.75
CA ARG A 121 -16.12 -37.92 -4.28
C ARG A 121 -16.10 -39.45 -4.34
N PRO A 122 -15.21 -40.08 -5.11
CA PRO A 122 -15.02 -41.54 -5.02
C PRO A 122 -14.57 -41.99 -3.63
N LEU A 123 -14.94 -43.22 -3.24
CA LEU A 123 -14.40 -43.87 -2.04
C LEU A 123 -12.89 -44.13 -2.21
N LEU A 124 -12.14 -43.80 -1.17
CA LEU A 124 -10.72 -44.16 -1.07
C LEU A 124 -10.59 -45.68 -0.84
N PRO A 125 -9.46 -46.30 -1.22
CA PRO A 125 -9.27 -47.74 -1.04
C PRO A 125 -9.48 -48.24 0.39
N GLU A 126 -9.14 -47.44 1.40
CA GLU A 126 -9.31 -47.75 2.82
C GLU A 126 -10.77 -47.63 3.31
N GLU A 127 -11.58 -46.83 2.63
CA GLU A 127 -13.01 -46.62 2.94
C GLU A 127 -13.89 -47.68 2.28
N LYS A 128 -13.35 -48.45 1.33
CA LYS A 128 -14.07 -49.54 0.69
C LYS A 128 -14.12 -50.72 1.63
N GLN A 129 -15.33 -51.19 1.92
CA GLN A 129 -15.50 -52.39 2.72
C GLN A 129 -14.98 -53.57 1.90
N THR A 130 -13.84 -54.12 2.31
CA THR A 130 -13.34 -55.38 1.76
C THR A 130 -14.27 -56.48 2.24
N SER A 131 -15.07 -57.01 1.31
CA SER A 131 -15.91 -58.18 1.53
C SER A 131 -15.11 -59.27 2.28
N ILE A 132 -15.49 -59.56 3.53
CA ILE A 132 -14.96 -60.70 4.29
C ILE A 132 -15.50 -61.96 3.62
N LEU A 133 -14.80 -62.44 2.59
CA LEU A 133 -15.09 -63.71 1.94
C LEU A 133 -14.28 -64.83 2.61
N THR A 134 -14.94 -65.44 3.60
CA THR A 134 -14.99 -66.89 3.85
C THR A 134 -13.67 -67.64 4.09
N ILE A 135 -13.37 -67.85 5.38
CA ILE A 135 -12.45 -68.91 5.86
C ILE A 135 -13.01 -70.27 5.38
N LYS A 136 -12.36 -70.91 4.39
CA LYS A 136 -12.57 -72.34 4.12
C LYS A 136 -11.97 -73.14 5.28
N ARG A 137 -12.84 -73.70 6.13
CA ARG A 137 -12.46 -74.74 7.10
C ARG A 137 -12.19 -76.04 6.32
N ASN A 138 -10.92 -76.45 6.26
CA ASN A 138 -10.55 -77.80 5.85
C ASN A 138 -10.53 -78.72 7.08
N GLY A 139 -11.26 -79.82 7.04
CA GLY A 139 -11.26 -80.92 8.02
C GLY A 139 -12.54 -81.73 7.81
N THR A 140 -12.55 -83.04 7.58
CA THR A 140 -11.55 -84.12 7.68
C THR A 140 -11.95 -85.23 6.70
N ASP A 141 -10.97 -85.88 6.07
CA ASP A 141 -11.17 -87.14 5.32
C ASP A 141 -11.37 -88.32 6.29
N TYR A 142 -12.35 -89.19 5.99
CA TYR A 142 -12.52 -90.54 6.52
C TYR A 142 -12.43 -91.54 5.37
#